data_AF-A0A7S4H766-F1
#
_entry.id   AF-A0A7S4H766-F1
#
_cell.length_a   1.000
_cell.length_b   1.000
_cell.length_c   1.000
_cell.angle_alpha   90.00
_cell.angle_beta   90.00
_cell.angle_gamma   90.00
#
_symmetry.space_group_name_H-M   'P 1'
#
loop_
_entity.id
_entity.type
_entity.pdbx_description
1 polymer ?
#
loop_
_entity_poly.entity_id
_entity_poly.type
_entity_poly.pdbx_seq_one_letter_code
_entity_poly.pdbx_strand_id
1 'polypeptide(L)' 'MISARPHDNQTADGRLFLSLLVEFTVGGEKIAANKDVNVSVFYSEEYKPGKVITIKYQRNNPDNIVVVGNVNN' A
#
# COMPACT_ATOMS: atom_id res chain seq x y z
N MET A 1 47.68 5.35 -9.25
CA MET A 1 46.68 4.96 -8.24
C MET A 1 45.38 5.67 -8.59
N ILE A 2 44.42 4.97 -9.18
CA ILE A 2 43.15 5.58 -9.60
C ILE A 2 42.21 5.52 -8.38
N SER A 3 41.94 6.67 -7.78
CA SER A 3 41.00 6.78 -6.66
C SER A 3 39.59 6.89 -7.26
N ALA A 4 38.92 5.74 -7.40
CA ALA A 4 37.49 5.72 -7.72
C ALA A 4 36.72 6.14 -6.47
N ARG A 5 36.14 7.35 -6.48
CA ARG A 5 35.13 7.74 -5.50
C ARG A 5 33.80 7.13 -5.93
N PRO A 6 33.02 6.50 -5.03
CA PRO A 6 31.66 6.12 -5.35
C PRO A 6 30.90 7.38 -5.76
N HIS A 7 30.31 7.36 -6.95
CA HIS A 7 29.30 8.33 -7.35
C HIS A 7 28.14 8.22 -6.38
N ASP A 8 27.59 9.37 -5.95
CA ASP A 8 26.42 9.45 -5.07
C ASP A 8 25.39 8.42 -5.52
N ASN A 9 25.24 7.35 -4.74
CA ASN A 9 24.34 6.25 -5.04
C ASN A 9 22.95 6.89 -5.08
N GLN A 10 22.46 7.14 -6.29
CA GLN A 10 21.07 7.38 -6.58
C GLN A 10 20.32 6.15 -6.04
N THR A 11 19.87 6.23 -4.79
CA THR A 11 18.92 5.29 -4.24
C THR A 11 17.64 5.49 -5.04
N ALA A 12 17.52 4.75 -6.14
CA ALA A 12 16.23 4.43 -6.70
C ALA A 12 15.55 3.54 -5.66
N ASP A 13 15.01 4.17 -4.62
CA ASP A 13 14.16 3.51 -3.65
C ASP A 13 12.92 3.08 -4.42
N GLY A 14 12.89 1.80 -4.79
CA GLY A 14 11.75 1.20 -5.45
C GLY A 14 10.49 1.57 -4.67
N ARG A 15 9.44 1.94 -5.39
CA ARG A 15 8.12 2.15 -4.80
C ARG A 15 7.16 1.22 -5.50
N LEU A 16 6.40 0.48 -4.72
CA LEU A 16 5.28 -0.30 -5.21
C LEU A 16 4.05 0.60 -5.17
N PHE A 17 3.45 0.82 -6.34
CA PHE A 17 2.19 1.54 -6.48
C PHE A 17 1.08 0.53 -6.76
N LEU A 18 0.02 0.58 -5.95
CA LEU A 18 -1.16 -0.27 -6.11
C LEU A 18 -2.37 0.65 -6.25
N SER A 19 -3.16 0.45 -7.29
CA SER A 19 -4.47 1.07 -7.44
C SER A 19 -5.53 0.00 -7.21
N LEU A 20 -6.34 0.18 -6.18
CA LEU A 20 -7.33 -0.79 -5.73
C LEU A 20 -8.74 -0.20 -5.88
N LEU A 21 -9.66 -1.01 -6.39
CA LEU A 21 -11.10 -0.76 -6.25
C LEU A 21 -11.61 -1.63 -5.09
N VAL A 22 -12.15 -0.99 -4.07
CA VAL A 22 -12.71 -1.66 -2.90
C VAL A 22 -14.22 -1.48 -2.90
N GLU A 23 -14.95 -2.60 -3.01
CA GLU A 23 -16.41 -2.63 -2.95
C GLU A 23 -16.88 -3.44 -1.75
N PHE A 24 -17.76 -2.85 -0.92
CA PHE A 24 -18.30 -3.51 0.27
C PHE A 24 -19.63 -2.87 0.68
N THR A 25 -20.38 -3.56 1.55
CA THR A 25 -21.68 -3.09 2.04
C THR A 25 -21.62 -2.83 3.55
N VAL A 26 -22.08 -1.66 3.99
CA VAL A 26 -22.20 -1.29 5.41
C VAL A 26 -23.59 -0.74 5.67
N GLY A 27 -24.32 -1.30 6.63
CA GLY A 27 -25.64 -0.79 7.00
C GLY A 27 -26.69 -0.79 5.88
N GLY A 28 -26.50 -1.61 4.84
CA GLY A 28 -27.37 -1.66 3.66
C GLY A 28 -26.95 -0.74 2.51
N GLU A 29 -25.94 0.11 2.71
CA GLU A 29 -25.36 0.97 1.68
C GLU A 29 -24.18 0.27 0.99
N LYS A 30 -24.15 0.29 -0.35
CA LYS A 30 -23.01 -0.19 -1.13
C LYS A 30 -21.99 0.95 -1.26
N ILE A 31 -20.76 0.68 -0.84
CA ILE A 31 -19.61 1.56 -0.98
C ILE A 31 -18.72 1.01 -2.10
N ALA A 32 -18.25 1.89 -2.98
CA ALA A 32 -17.28 1.58 -4.01
C ALA A 32 -16.26 2.73 -4.06
N ALA A 33 -15.04 2.46 -3.63
CA ALA A 33 -14.01 3.47 -3.49
C ALA A 33 -12.70 3.03 -4.15
N ASN A 34 -12.09 3.97 -4.86
CA ASN A 34 -10.74 3.79 -5.39
C ASN A 34 -9.72 4.19 -4.34
N LYS A 35 -8.69 3.36 -4.16
CA LYS A 35 -7.60 3.64 -3.24
C LYS A 35 -6.26 3.38 -3.90
N ASP A 36 -5.46 4.43 -3.98
CA ASP A 36 -4.05 4.32 -4.33
C ASP A 36 -3.22 4.11 -3.06
N VAL A 37 -2.34 3.11 -3.12
CA VAL A 37 -1.42 2.74 -2.05
C VAL A 37 0.00 2.87 -2.59
N ASN A 38 0.80 3.71 -1.93
CA ASN A 38 2.21 3.87 -2.23
C ASN A 38 3.01 3.20 -1.11
N VAL A 39 3.70 2.12 -1.45
CA VAL A 39 4.43 1.29 -0.49
C VAL A 39 5.92 1.43 -0.78
N SER A 40 6.69 1.71 0.27
CA SER A 40 8.16 1.65 0.20
C SER A 40 8.61 0.23 -0.15
N VAL A 41 9.67 0.09 -0.96
CA VAL A 41 10.22 -1.24 -1.32
C VAL A 41 10.49 -2.13 -0.11
N PHE A 42 10.86 -1.56 1.05
CA PHE A 42 11.11 -2.32 2.28
C PHE A 42 9.89 -3.11 2.77
N TYR A 43 8.67 -2.65 2.47
CA TYR A 43 7.42 -3.29 2.85
C TYR A 43 6.70 -3.97 1.68
N SER A 44 7.27 -3.93 0.47
CA SER A 44 6.63 -4.44 -0.74
C SER A 44 6.35 -5.95 -0.70
N GLU A 45 7.12 -6.70 0.08
CA GLU A 45 6.94 -8.16 0.29
C GLU A 45 5.58 -8.50 0.91
N GLU A 46 4.98 -7.60 1.69
CA GLU A 46 3.68 -7.80 2.32
C GLU A 46 2.51 -7.66 1.33
N TYR A 47 2.78 -7.10 0.15
CA TYR A 47 1.78 -6.82 -0.89
C TYR A 47 1.95 -7.71 -2.13
N LYS A 48 2.78 -8.76 -2.04
CA LYS A 48 2.94 -9.75 -3.11
C LYS A 48 1.70 -10.62 -3.28
N PRO A 49 1.47 -11.18 -4.48
CA PRO A 49 0.39 -12.15 -4.70
C PRO A 49 0.42 -13.29 -3.67
N GLY A 50 -0.77 -13.64 -3.15
CA GLY A 50 -0.92 -14.66 -2.10
C GLY A 50 -0.73 -14.16 -0.67
N LYS A 51 -0.36 -12.89 -0.47
CA LYS A 51 -0.35 -12.27 0.86
C LYS A 51 -1.73 -11.72 1.22
N VAL A 52 -2.01 -11.68 2.52
CA VAL A 52 -3.21 -11.06 3.08
C VAL A 52 -2.88 -9.62 3.43
N ILE A 53 -3.74 -8.69 2.98
CA ILE A 53 -3.71 -7.28 3.35
C ILE A 53 -4.93 -6.94 4.21
N THR A 54 -4.81 -5.93 5.06
CA THR A 54 -5.93 -5.46 5.89
C THR A 54 -6.50 -4.16 5.33
N ILE A 55 -7.81 -4.13 5.09
CA ILE A 55 -8.54 -2.92 4.71
C ILE A 55 -9.32 -2.41 5.92
N LYS A 56 -9.07 -1.17 6.31
CA LYS A 56 -9.79 -0.48 7.40
C LYS A 56 -10.61 0.66 6.82
N TYR A 57 -11.83 0.85 7.33
CA TYR A 57 -12.70 1.96 6.97
C TYR A 57 -13.25 2.62 8.25
N GLN A 58 -13.66 3.89 8.14
CA GLN A 58 -14.35 4.57 9.23
C GLN A 58 -15.86 4.38 9.09
N ARG A 59 -16.55 3.81 10.09
CA ARG A 59 -18.00 3.58 9.99
C ARG A 59 -18.81 4.85 9.72
N ASN A 60 -18.41 5.98 10.30
CA ASN A 60 -19.10 7.26 10.12
C ASN A 60 -18.71 7.97 8.79
N ASN A 61 -17.70 7.46 8.09
CA ASN A 61 -17.26 7.93 6.79
C ASN A 61 -16.64 6.75 6.00
N PRO A 62 -17.47 5.85 5.45
CA PRO A 62 -17.01 4.58 4.86
C PRO A 62 -16.07 4.73 3.68
N ASP A 63 -16.10 5.88 2.99
CA ASP A 63 -15.18 6.21 1.89
C ASP A 63 -13.75 6.46 2.36
N ASN A 64 -13.56 6.75 3.66
CA ASN A 64 -12.23 6.87 4.24
C ASN A 64 -11.61 5.49 4.48
N ILE A 65 -10.95 4.99 3.43
CA ILE A 65 -10.29 3.68 3.40
C ILE A 65 -8.79 3.82 3.63
N VAL A 66 -8.26 2.95 4.48
CA VAL A 66 -6.83 2.74 4.70
C VAL A 66 -6.50 1.29 4.39
N VAL A 67 -5.46 1.08 3.60
CA VAL A 67 -4.95 -0.25 3.25
C VAL A 67 -3.61 -0.45 3.94
N VAL A 68 -3.51 -1.50 4.73
CA VAL A 68 -2.31 -1.86 5.49
C VAL A 68 -1.85 -3.24 5.02
N GLY A 69 -0.54 -3.48 5.05
CA GLY A 69 0.04 -4.80 4.81
C GLY A 69 -0.38 -5.83 5.87
N ASN A 70 0.44 -6.85 6.09
CA ASN A 70 0.08 -7.92 7.02
C ASN A 70 0.22 -7.41 8.47
N VAL A 71 -0.90 -6.99 9.06
CA VAL A 71 -0.97 -6.60 10.46
C VAL A 71 -1.41 -7.81 11.26
N ASN A 72 -0.46 -8.50 11.89
CA ASN A 72 -0.80 -9.38 13.00
C ASN A 72 -1.25 -8.48 14.15
N ASN A 73 -2.54 -8.55 14.50
CA ASN A 73 -3.07 -7.93 15.72
C ASN A 73 -2.57 -8.67 16.96
#